data_AF-A0A9E3S1N3-F1
#
_entry.id   AF-A0A9E3S1N3-F1
#
_cell.length_a   1.000
_cell.length_b   1.000
_cell.length_c   1.000
_cell.angle_alpha   90.00
_cell.angle_beta   90.00
_cell.angle_gamma   90.00
#
_symmetry.space_group_name_H-M   'P 1'
#
loop_
_entity.id
_entity.type
_entity.pdbx_description
1 polymer ?
#
loop_
_entity_poly.entity_id
_entity_poly.type
_entity_poly.pdbx_seq_one_letter_code
_entity_poly.pdbx_strand_id
1 'polypeptide(L)'
;VHDSPFPSGDMVSPTNLAEPRRQEAREKATQLRETIPTEEDIARAKLRALARNVRMVNAPKLVEFVSRQLSGRPVVASEELQISSVADVRAYQTLLVLGAAMDSGSPDLQREALAMMRGFRVRRTGDKEAENRWITGVPFRIERAKKPAATKGEAT
;
A
#
# COMPACT_ATOMS: atom_id res chain seq x y z
N VAL A 1 -54.15 -22.89 54.73
CA VAL A 1 -52.87 -22.67 54.03
C VAL A 1 -52.38 -24.01 53.53
N HIS A 2 -52.50 -24.27 52.22
CA HIS A 2 -51.51 -24.98 51.42
C HIS A 2 -51.84 -24.65 49.97
N ASP A 3 -51.16 -23.61 49.52
CA ASP A 3 -51.23 -22.99 48.21
C ASP A 3 -50.41 -23.86 47.24
N SER A 4 -51.09 -24.62 46.39
CA SER A 4 -50.45 -25.33 45.29
C SER A 4 -50.57 -24.43 44.06
N PRO A 5 -49.46 -23.87 43.54
CA PRO A 5 -49.51 -22.83 42.51
C PRO A 5 -49.98 -23.29 41.12
N PHE A 6 -50.39 -24.56 40.96
CA PHE A 6 -50.84 -25.11 39.68
C PHE A 6 -52.11 -25.98 39.86
N PRO A 7 -53.09 -25.87 38.93
CA PRO A 7 -54.28 -26.73 38.93
C PRO A 7 -53.92 -28.18 38.53
N SER A 8 -54.72 -29.15 38.95
CA SER A 8 -54.63 -30.57 38.58
C SER A 8 -54.98 -30.78 37.10
N GLY A 9 -54.14 -30.32 36.18
CA GLY A 9 -54.27 -30.58 34.74
C GLY A 9 -53.76 -31.97 34.36
N ASP A 10 -54.17 -32.44 33.17
CA ASP A 10 -53.69 -33.72 32.61
C ASP A 10 -52.15 -33.77 32.63
N MET A 11 -51.61 -34.84 33.21
CA MET A 11 -50.18 -35.09 33.23
C MET A 11 -49.66 -35.20 31.78
N VAL A 12 -48.56 -34.52 31.45
CA VAL A 12 -47.95 -34.60 30.12
C VAL A 12 -47.59 -36.05 29.82
N SER A 13 -48.35 -36.68 28.91
CA SER A 13 -48.09 -38.05 28.50
C SER A 13 -46.73 -38.16 27.82
N PRO A 14 -45.93 -39.22 28.08
CA PRO A 14 -44.66 -39.44 27.40
C PRO A 14 -44.79 -39.54 25.87
N THR A 15 -45.98 -39.85 25.34
CA THR A 15 -46.27 -39.83 23.90
C THR A 15 -46.35 -38.44 23.28
N ASN A 16 -46.53 -37.38 24.09
CA ASN A 16 -46.56 -36.00 23.63
C ASN A 16 -45.21 -35.28 23.83
N LEU A 17 -44.19 -36.01 24.32
CA LEU A 17 -42.83 -35.50 24.40
C LEU A 17 -42.19 -35.54 23.02
N ALA A 18 -41.58 -34.44 22.61
CA ALA A 18 -40.79 -34.41 21.38
C ALA A 18 -39.62 -35.39 21.50
N GLU A 19 -39.36 -36.15 20.43
CA GLU A 19 -38.19 -37.03 20.39
C GLU A 19 -36.90 -36.20 20.58
N PRO A 20 -35.92 -36.71 21.36
CA PRO A 20 -34.64 -36.03 21.53
C PRO A 20 -33.98 -35.82 20.17
N ARG A 21 -33.57 -34.57 19.89
CA ARG A 21 -32.93 -34.20 18.63
C ARG A 21 -31.67 -35.06 18.43
N ARG A 22 -31.67 -35.91 17.40
CA ARG A 22 -30.48 -36.66 17.00
C ARG A 22 -29.44 -35.67 16.47
N GLN A 23 -28.28 -35.59 17.13
CA GLN A 23 -27.14 -34.88 16.57
C GLN A 23 -26.53 -35.78 15.50
N GLU A 24 -26.70 -35.41 14.23
CA GLU A 24 -25.99 -36.07 13.14
C GLU A 24 -24.49 -35.85 13.33
N ALA A 25 -23.71 -36.94 13.28
CA ALA A 25 -22.27 -36.85 13.41
C ALA A 25 -21.73 -36.07 12.20
N ARG A 26 -21.10 -34.92 12.48
CA ARG A 26 -20.48 -34.10 11.45
C ARG A 26 -19.44 -34.93 10.69
N GLU A 27 -19.55 -34.96 9.37
CA GLU A 27 -18.56 -35.61 8.52
C GLU A 27 -17.16 -35.01 8.79
N LYS A 28 -16.14 -35.88 8.83
CA LYS A 28 -14.76 -35.43 8.99
C LYS A 28 -14.38 -34.59 7.77
N ALA A 29 -13.71 -33.46 8.02
CA ALA A 29 -13.20 -32.62 6.95
C ALA A 29 -12.31 -33.43 6.00
N THR A 30 -12.55 -33.29 4.70
CA THR A 30 -11.76 -33.94 3.66
C THR A 30 -10.30 -33.47 3.77
N GLN A 31 -9.35 -34.40 3.60
CA GLN A 31 -7.94 -34.05 3.64
C GLN A 31 -7.60 -33.06 2.51
N LEU A 32 -6.90 -31.98 2.87
CA LEU A 32 -6.43 -30.99 1.90
C LEU A 32 -5.43 -31.68 0.97
N ARG A 33 -5.66 -31.63 -0.35
CA ARG A 33 -4.67 -32.13 -1.30
C ARG A 33 -3.46 -31.19 -1.28
N GLU A 34 -2.34 -31.70 -0.82
CA GLU A 34 -1.05 -31.01 -0.93
C GLU A 34 -0.45 -31.27 -2.32
N THR A 35 -0.54 -30.29 -3.21
CA THR A 35 0.21 -30.31 -4.47
C THR A 35 1.57 -29.69 -4.25
N ILE A 36 2.63 -30.49 -4.41
CA ILE A 36 4.00 -30.00 -4.40
C ILE A 36 4.25 -29.23 -5.71
N PRO A 37 4.67 -27.95 -5.67
CA PRO A 37 4.94 -27.17 -6.87
C PRO A 37 6.06 -27.81 -7.70
N THR A 38 5.90 -27.80 -9.03
CA THR A 38 6.97 -28.22 -9.94
C THR A 38 8.11 -27.20 -9.98
N GLU A 39 9.28 -27.59 -10.50
CA GLU A 39 10.39 -26.65 -10.73
C GLU A 39 9.99 -25.50 -11.67
N GLU A 40 9.16 -25.78 -12.67
CA GLU A 40 8.62 -24.76 -13.58
C GLU A 40 7.72 -23.76 -12.84
N ASP A 41 6.85 -24.24 -11.96
CA ASP A 41 5.98 -23.38 -11.14
C ASP A 41 6.81 -22.43 -10.26
N ILE A 42 7.87 -22.97 -9.65
CA ILE A 42 8.81 -22.20 -8.83
C ILE A 42 9.52 -21.14 -9.69
N ALA A 43 10.00 -21.50 -10.88
CA ALA A 43 10.66 -20.57 -11.79
C ALA A 43 9.70 -19.44 -12.22
N ARG A 44 8.46 -19.79 -12.58
CA ARG A 44 7.42 -18.83 -12.95
C ARG A 44 7.05 -17.90 -11.79
N ALA A 45 6.97 -18.44 -10.57
CA ALA A 45 6.74 -17.64 -9.36
C ALA A 45 7.88 -16.64 -9.09
N LYS A 46 9.15 -17.06 -9.28
CA LYS A 46 10.32 -16.18 -9.17
C LYS A 46 10.28 -15.05 -10.20
N LEU A 47 9.97 -15.35 -11.46
CA LEU A 47 9.83 -14.32 -12.51
C LEU A 47 8.73 -13.31 -12.17
N ARG A 48 7.58 -13.77 -11.68
CA ARG A 48 6.50 -12.88 -11.21
C ARG A 48 6.94 -12.01 -10.04
N ALA A 49 7.68 -12.58 -9.09
CA ALA A 49 8.21 -11.84 -7.95
C ALA A 49 9.20 -10.75 -8.41
N LEU A 50 10.12 -11.07 -9.32
CA LEU A 50 11.05 -10.09 -9.92
C LEU A 50 10.29 -8.98 -10.63
N ALA A 51 9.29 -9.33 -11.45
CA ALA A 51 8.46 -8.36 -12.18
C ALA A 51 7.69 -7.42 -11.24
N ARG A 52 7.18 -7.92 -10.11
CA ARG A 52 6.55 -7.09 -9.06
C ARG A 52 7.57 -6.20 -8.37
N ASN A 53 8.72 -6.75 -7.99
CA ASN A 53 9.76 -6.03 -7.27
C ASN A 53 10.32 -4.85 -8.08
N VAL A 54 10.48 -5.01 -9.39
CA VAL A 54 10.91 -3.93 -10.30
C VAL A 54 9.85 -2.82 -10.37
N ARG A 55 8.56 -3.15 -10.24
CA ARG A 55 7.46 -2.17 -10.28
C ARG A 55 7.17 -1.48 -8.95
N MET A 56 7.64 -2.05 -7.85
CA MET A 56 7.46 -1.54 -6.50
C MET A 56 8.42 -0.39 -6.22
N VAL A 57 7.85 0.78 -5.91
CA VAL A 57 8.58 1.98 -5.48
C VAL A 57 8.40 2.17 -3.99
N ASN A 58 9.50 2.28 -3.26
CA ASN A 58 9.54 2.65 -1.84
C ASN A 58 10.47 3.85 -1.66
N ALA A 59 10.46 4.47 -0.48
CA ALA A 59 11.27 5.68 -0.25
C ALA A 59 12.77 5.49 -0.58
N PRO A 60 13.46 4.40 -0.17
CA PRO A 60 14.85 4.19 -0.54
C PRO A 60 15.12 4.15 -2.05
N LYS A 61 14.33 3.37 -2.82
CA LYS A 61 14.47 3.29 -4.29
C LYS A 61 14.21 4.63 -4.95
N LEU A 62 13.23 5.38 -4.44
CA LEU A 62 12.92 6.70 -4.97
C LEU A 62 14.05 7.70 -4.71
N VAL A 63 14.67 7.66 -3.53
CA VAL A 63 15.84 8.47 -3.20
C VAL A 63 17.03 8.11 -4.09
N GLU A 64 17.27 6.82 -4.33
CA GLU A 64 18.33 6.36 -5.24
C GLU A 64 18.12 6.91 -6.66
N PHE A 65 16.90 6.77 -7.19
CA PHE A 65 16.52 7.33 -8.50
C PHE A 65 16.76 8.85 -8.52
N VAL A 66 16.22 9.60 -7.56
CA VAL A 66 16.35 11.06 -7.50
C VAL A 66 17.81 11.51 -7.36
N SER A 67 18.60 10.82 -6.53
CA SER A 67 20.02 11.11 -6.35
C SER A 67 20.78 11.01 -7.68
N ARG A 68 20.51 9.94 -8.45
CA ARG A 68 21.07 9.74 -9.79
C ARG A 68 20.65 10.86 -10.75
N GLN A 69 19.37 11.24 -10.78
CA GLN A 69 18.88 12.30 -11.68
C GLN A 69 19.44 13.68 -11.34
N LEU A 70 19.58 13.99 -10.05
CA LEU A 70 20.19 15.24 -9.59
C LEU A 70 21.67 15.30 -9.97
N SER A 71 22.42 14.20 -9.86
CA SER A 71 23.85 14.15 -10.25
C SER A 71 24.68 15.32 -9.69
N GLY A 72 24.42 15.69 -8.43
CA GLY A 72 25.07 16.83 -7.78
C GLY A 72 24.43 18.20 -8.02
N ARG A 73 23.56 18.34 -9.02
CA ARG A 73 22.79 19.56 -9.30
C ARG A 73 21.78 19.86 -8.18
N PRO A 74 21.48 21.14 -7.91
CA PRO A 74 20.51 21.51 -6.88
C PRO A 74 19.06 21.22 -7.30
N VAL A 75 18.78 21.28 -8.60
CA VAL A 75 17.45 21.15 -9.19
C VAL A 75 17.55 20.41 -10.53
N VAL A 76 16.51 19.64 -10.87
CA VAL A 76 16.31 19.04 -12.20
C VAL A 76 14.83 19.11 -12.57
N ALA A 77 14.52 19.49 -13.81
CA ALA A 77 13.16 19.52 -14.34
C ALA A 77 12.71 18.12 -14.82
N SER A 78 11.40 17.88 -14.89
CA SER A 78 10.81 16.60 -15.31
C SER A 78 11.24 16.17 -16.73
N GLU A 79 11.48 17.14 -17.61
CA GLU A 79 11.85 16.94 -19.02
C GLU A 79 13.31 16.48 -19.17
N GLU A 80 14.16 16.78 -18.19
CA GLU A 80 15.58 16.42 -18.19
C GLU A 80 15.84 15.02 -17.61
N LEU A 81 14.84 14.39 -17.02
CA LEU A 81 14.97 13.10 -16.36
C LEU A 81 15.29 11.99 -17.37
N GLN A 82 16.34 11.23 -17.06
CA GLN A 82 16.76 10.10 -17.88
C GLN A 82 16.03 8.83 -17.43
N ILE A 83 15.14 8.32 -18.27
CA ILE A 83 14.36 7.11 -18.00
C ILE A 83 14.92 5.96 -18.84
N SER A 84 15.43 4.92 -18.18
CA SER A 84 16.12 3.80 -18.83
C SER A 84 15.55 2.43 -18.48
N SER A 85 14.67 2.35 -17.47
CA SER A 85 14.13 1.10 -16.97
C SER A 85 12.67 1.21 -16.53
N VAL A 86 12.00 0.06 -16.34
CA VAL A 86 10.65 0.00 -15.75
C VAL A 86 10.63 0.60 -14.33
N ALA A 87 11.70 0.43 -13.56
CA ALA A 87 11.80 1.03 -12.23
C ALA A 87 11.83 2.57 -12.31
N ASP A 88 12.52 3.13 -13.31
CA ASP A 88 12.59 4.57 -13.55
C ASP A 88 11.22 5.15 -13.93
N VAL A 89 10.50 4.45 -14.81
CA VAL A 89 9.12 4.81 -15.19
C VAL A 89 8.22 4.85 -13.96
N ARG A 90 8.32 3.85 -13.08
CA ARG A 90 7.54 3.82 -11.84
C ARG A 90 7.94 4.93 -10.87
N ALA A 91 9.24 5.21 -10.74
CA ALA A 91 9.72 6.34 -9.94
C ALA A 91 9.18 7.68 -10.47
N TYR A 92 9.21 7.90 -11.79
CA TYR A 92 8.62 9.08 -12.44
C TYR A 92 7.12 9.22 -12.14
N GLN A 93 6.34 8.14 -12.27
CA GLN A 93 4.92 8.13 -11.91
C GLN A 93 4.70 8.46 -10.43
N THR A 94 5.54 7.93 -9.54
CA THR A 94 5.47 8.29 -8.12
C THR A 94 5.75 9.77 -7.90
N LEU A 95 6.72 10.37 -8.59
CA LEU A 95 7.00 11.81 -8.47
C LEU A 95 5.82 12.68 -8.93
N LEU A 96 5.13 12.30 -10.01
CA LEU A 96 3.89 12.98 -10.43
C LEU A 96 2.84 12.96 -9.33
N VAL A 97 2.59 11.78 -8.74
CA VAL A 97 1.61 11.61 -7.65
C VAL A 97 2.03 12.41 -6.42
N LEU A 98 3.32 12.43 -6.07
CA LEU A 98 3.82 13.21 -4.94
C LEU A 98 3.63 14.71 -5.17
N GLY A 99 3.91 15.21 -6.38
CA GLY A 99 3.64 16.60 -6.74
C GLY A 99 2.16 16.95 -6.60
N ALA A 100 1.27 16.09 -7.11
CA ALA A 100 -0.18 16.29 -6.97
C ALA A 100 -0.65 16.24 -5.51
N ALA A 101 -0.11 15.31 -4.70
CA ALA A 101 -0.42 15.20 -3.28
C ALA A 101 0.00 16.46 -2.51
N MET A 102 1.16 17.04 -2.84
CA MET A 102 1.62 18.29 -2.23
C MET A 102 0.67 19.47 -2.51
N ASP A 103 0.12 19.53 -3.72
CA ASP A 103 -0.80 20.61 -4.13
C ASP A 103 -2.28 20.32 -3.83
N SER A 104 -2.59 19.15 -3.26
CA SER A 104 -3.98 18.71 -3.02
C SER A 104 -4.74 19.47 -1.93
N GLY A 105 -4.02 20.22 -1.07
CA GLY A 105 -4.58 20.86 0.13
C GLY A 105 -4.94 19.89 1.27
N SER A 106 -4.75 18.58 1.10
CA SER A 106 -5.01 17.58 2.14
C SER A 106 -3.78 17.37 3.04
N PRO A 107 -3.87 17.65 4.35
CA PRO A 107 -2.73 17.46 5.28
C PRO A 107 -2.26 16.01 5.37
N ASP A 108 -3.16 15.04 5.28
CA ASP A 108 -2.83 13.62 5.34
C ASP A 108 -2.05 13.17 4.10
N LEU A 109 -2.51 13.54 2.91
CA LEU A 109 -1.80 13.23 1.66
C LEU A 109 -0.43 13.91 1.61
N GLN A 110 -0.33 15.15 2.09
CA GLN A 110 0.95 15.85 2.22
C GLN A 110 1.90 15.13 3.18
N ARG A 111 1.41 14.66 4.33
CA ARG A 111 2.21 13.92 5.32
C ARG A 111 2.74 12.60 4.74
N GLU A 112 1.89 11.84 4.06
CA GLU A 112 2.29 10.59 3.39
C GLU A 112 3.31 10.86 2.28
N ALA A 113 3.10 11.91 1.47
CA ALA A 113 4.05 12.30 0.43
C ALA A 113 5.41 12.72 1.01
N LEU A 114 5.42 13.47 2.11
CA LEU A 114 6.64 13.87 2.81
C LEU A 114 7.45 12.66 3.33
N ALA A 115 6.79 11.58 3.75
CA ALA A 115 7.46 10.35 4.17
C ALA A 115 8.24 9.67 3.03
N MET A 116 7.76 9.83 1.78
CA MET A 116 8.42 9.33 0.57
C MET A 116 9.56 10.25 0.09
N MET A 117 9.43 11.56 0.27
CA MET A 117 10.38 12.58 -0.21
C MET A 117 11.55 12.85 0.76
N ARG A 118 12.26 11.82 1.17
CA ARG A 118 13.41 11.96 2.09
C ARG A 118 14.61 12.55 1.36
N GLY A 119 15.07 13.74 1.76
CA GLY A 119 16.27 14.37 1.18
C GLY A 119 16.05 15.15 -0.13
N PHE A 120 14.82 15.21 -0.63
CA PHE A 120 14.44 16.01 -1.78
C PHE A 120 13.02 16.57 -1.63
N ARG A 121 12.62 17.42 -2.57
CA ARG A 121 11.26 17.95 -2.71
C ARG A 121 10.84 17.88 -4.17
N VAL A 122 9.55 17.70 -4.40
CA VAL A 122 8.93 17.79 -5.72
C VAL A 122 7.97 18.95 -5.70
N ARG A 123 8.00 19.79 -6.74
CA ARG A 123 7.06 20.90 -6.93
C ARG A 123 6.57 20.89 -8.35
N ARG A 124 5.25 20.99 -8.54
CA ARG A 124 4.68 21.19 -9.88
C ARG A 124 5.10 22.56 -10.41
N THR A 125 5.34 22.63 -11.71
CA THR A 125 5.75 23.85 -12.43
C THR A 125 4.68 24.33 -13.40
N GLY A 126 3.56 23.62 -13.49
CA GLY A 126 2.39 24.02 -14.26
C GLY A 126 1.10 23.42 -13.74
N ASP A 127 0.00 23.80 -14.37
CA ASP A 127 -1.35 23.39 -13.97
C ASP A 127 -1.98 22.38 -14.93
N LYS A 128 -1.42 22.26 -16.14
CA LYS A 128 -1.91 21.40 -17.21
C LYS A 128 -0.94 20.26 -17.48
N GLU A 129 -1.50 19.17 -17.96
CA GLU A 129 -0.69 18.08 -18.49
C GLU A 129 0.07 18.55 -19.73
N ALA A 130 1.32 18.14 -19.82
CA ALA A 130 2.16 18.33 -20.99
C ALA A 130 2.64 16.97 -21.48
N GLU A 131 2.78 16.85 -22.81
CA GLU A 131 3.42 15.69 -23.39
C GLU A 131 4.89 15.64 -22.96
N ASN A 132 5.32 14.45 -22.56
CA ASN A 132 6.72 14.14 -22.26
C ASN A 132 7.07 12.86 -23.02
N ARG A 133 8.34 12.70 -23.38
CA ARG A 133 8.88 11.54 -24.09
C ARG A 133 8.47 10.19 -23.49
N TRP A 134 8.23 10.14 -22.17
CA TRP A 134 7.94 8.89 -21.46
C TRP A 134 6.50 8.77 -20.98
N ILE A 135 6.03 9.75 -20.21
CA ILE A 135 4.69 9.75 -19.58
C ILE A 135 4.15 11.17 -19.56
N THR A 136 2.99 11.37 -20.19
CA THR A 136 2.21 12.61 -20.09
C THR A 136 1.78 12.85 -18.65
N GLY A 137 1.93 14.09 -18.21
CA GLY A 137 1.55 14.50 -16.87
C GLY A 137 1.86 15.96 -16.64
N VAL A 138 1.56 16.45 -15.46
CA VAL A 138 1.87 17.85 -15.14
C VAL A 138 3.37 18.00 -14.86
N PRO A 139 4.05 18.95 -15.54
CA PRO A 139 5.47 19.20 -15.30
C PRO A 139 5.78 19.50 -13.84
N PHE A 140 6.96 19.05 -13.40
CA PHE A 140 7.44 19.26 -12.05
C PHE A 140 8.96 19.43 -12.04
N ARG A 141 9.48 19.98 -10.95
CA ARG A 141 10.90 20.02 -10.67
C ARG A 141 11.22 19.31 -9.37
N ILE A 142 12.38 18.68 -9.35
CA ILE A 142 12.93 18.03 -8.16
C ILE A 142 14.02 18.94 -7.59
N GLU A 143 13.92 19.25 -6.31
CA GLU A 143 14.87 20.09 -5.60
C GLU A 143 15.56 19.27 -4.50
N ARG A 144 16.88 19.43 -4.35
CA ARG A 144 17.59 18.87 -3.20
C ARG A 144 17.09 19.56 -1.92
N ALA A 145 16.70 18.77 -0.91
CA ALA A 145 16.31 19.36 0.37
C ALA A 145 17.55 19.93 1.06
N LYS A 146 17.49 21.21 1.47
CA LYS A 146 18.53 21.78 2.34
C LYS A 146 18.50 21.05 3.67
N LYS A 147 19.68 20.64 4.16
CA LYS A 147 19.82 20.15 5.53
C LYS A 147 19.38 21.29 6.46
N PRO A 148 18.43 21.10 7.39
CA PRO A 148 18.13 22.13 8.37
C PRO A 148 19.44 22.42 9.11
N ALA A 149 19.87 23.69 9.10
CA ALA A 149 21.01 24.11 9.88
C ALA A 149 20.69 23.80 11.35
N ALA A 150 21.58 23.06 12.02
CA ALA A 150 21.42 22.80 13.43
C ALA A 150 21.31 24.16 14.14
N THR A 151 20.15 24.42 14.74
CA THR A 151 19.95 25.56 15.63
C THR A 151 20.94 25.39 16.78
N LYS A 152 22.01 26.19 16.74
CA LYS A 152 22.94 26.36 17.85
C LYS A 152 22.12 27.01 18.96
N GLY A 153 21.61 26.19 19.87
CA GLY A 153 20.98 26.65 21.09
C GLY A 153 22.04 27.33 21.94
N GLU A 154 22.02 28.66 21.94
CA GLU A 154 22.78 29.51 22.85
C GLU A 154 22.16 29.33 24.23
N ALA A 155 22.90 28.69 25.14
CA ALA A 155 22.51 28.54 26.53
C ALA A 155 22.87 29.83 27.27
N THR A 156 21.85 30.60 27.65
CA THR A 156 21.89 31.57 28.75
C THR A 156 21.80 30.86 30.09
#